data_AF-A0A9E7U969-F1
#
_entry.id   AF-A0A9E7U969-F1
#
_cell.length_a   1.000
_cell.length_b   1.000
_cell.length_c   1.000
_cell.angle_alpha   90.00
_cell.angle_beta   90.00
_cell.angle_gamma   90.00
#
_symmetry.space_group_name_H-M   'P 1'
#
loop_
_entity.id
_entity.type
_entity.pdbx_description
1 polymer ?
#
loop_
_entity_poly.entity_id
_entity_poly.type
_entity_poly.pdbx_seq_one_letter_code
_entity_poly.pdbx_strand_id
1 'polypeptide(L)'
;MATRDSLADRVFPVFDHTHDALTTGLVVGFAALLGLYTSWMVADFGGRFLGFAVAALASGYALYDQPDRRTVVAGGLYALAVLLAFTPFLYELAFLVESGRAGVGSLWPHVLSVADLVLFVVFFALAAVPALVAYRLGTGPFLPRIRARLGV
;
A
#
# COMPACT_ATOMS: atom_id res chain seq x y z
N MET A 1 -27.35 16.65 -23.34
CA MET A 1 -27.83 15.38 -22.76
C MET A 1 -26.93 14.18 -23.10
N ALA A 2 -25.85 14.34 -23.89
CA ALA A 2 -24.94 13.24 -24.30
C ALA A 2 -23.73 12.99 -23.38
N THR A 3 -23.51 13.82 -22.35
CA THR A 3 -22.31 13.77 -21.49
C THR A 3 -22.40 12.78 -20.32
N ARG A 4 -23.61 12.40 -19.90
CA ARG A 4 -23.79 11.40 -18.83
C ARG A 4 -23.53 9.98 -19.34
N ASP A 5 -24.04 9.66 -20.52
CA ASP A 5 -23.87 8.33 -21.12
C ASP A 5 -22.41 8.05 -21.47
N SER A 6 -21.66 9.06 -21.95
CA SER A 6 -20.23 8.89 -22.26
C SER A 6 -19.31 8.71 -21.04
N LEU A 7 -19.71 9.21 -19.87
CA LEU A 7 -18.97 9.01 -18.62
C LEU A 7 -19.29 7.64 -18.03
N ALA A 8 -20.56 7.24 -18.07
CA ALA A 8 -20.99 5.91 -17.67
C ALA A 8 -20.25 4.84 -18.50
N ASP A 9 -20.25 4.95 -19.83
CA ASP A 9 -19.59 3.98 -20.73
C ASP A 9 -18.06 3.92 -20.58
N ARG A 10 -17.43 4.92 -19.96
CA ARG A 10 -15.98 4.92 -19.68
C ARG A 10 -15.62 4.43 -18.29
N VAL A 11 -16.52 4.59 -17.31
CA VAL A 11 -16.26 4.24 -15.90
C VAL A 11 -16.79 2.85 -15.56
N PHE A 12 -17.91 2.43 -16.13
CA PHE A 12 -18.51 1.11 -15.88
C PHE A 12 -17.83 -0.11 -16.51
N PRO A 13 -17.06 -0.05 -17.63
CA PRO A 13 -16.41 -1.26 -18.16
C PRO A 13 -15.31 -1.81 -17.23
N VAL A 14 -14.86 -1.04 -16.23
CA VAL A 14 -13.91 -1.51 -15.20
C VAL A 14 -14.53 -2.60 -14.30
N PHE A 15 -15.86 -2.67 -14.21
CA PHE A 15 -16.58 -3.66 -13.40
C PHE A 15 -17.18 -4.80 -14.23
N ASP A 16 -16.83 -4.94 -15.51
CA ASP A 16 -17.32 -6.04 -16.36
C ASP A 16 -16.76 -7.41 -15.94
N HIS A 17 -15.84 -7.44 -14.98
CA HIS A 17 -15.32 -8.66 -14.36
C HIS A 17 -16.06 -8.93 -13.05
N THR A 18 -17.05 -9.82 -13.08
CA THR A 18 -17.67 -10.30 -11.84
C THR A 18 -16.72 -11.25 -11.12
N HIS A 19 -16.04 -10.72 -10.11
CA HIS A 19 -15.24 -11.52 -9.18
C HIS A 19 -16.13 -12.42 -8.33
N ASP A 20 -15.65 -13.61 -8.01
CA ASP A 20 -16.32 -14.44 -7.02
C ASP A 20 -16.29 -13.80 -5.61
N ALA A 21 -17.15 -14.30 -4.72
CA ALA A 21 -17.32 -13.75 -3.38
C ALA A 21 -16.01 -13.76 -2.57
N LEU A 22 -15.13 -14.74 -2.80
CA LEU A 22 -13.86 -14.86 -2.10
C LEU A 22 -12.88 -13.76 -2.54
N THR A 23 -12.72 -13.57 -3.85
CA THR A 23 -11.85 -12.51 -4.42
C THR A 23 -12.32 -11.14 -3.97
N THR A 24 -13.63 -10.90 -4.02
CA THR A 24 -14.22 -9.65 -3.52
C THR A 24 -13.94 -9.46 -2.03
N GLY A 25 -14.08 -10.52 -1.23
CA GLY A 25 -13.73 -10.50 0.20
C GLY A 25 -12.26 -10.16 0.45
N LEU A 26 -11.34 -10.69 -0.36
CA LEU A 26 -9.90 -10.35 -0.27
C LEU A 26 -9.64 -8.88 -0.59
N VAL A 27 -10.26 -8.35 -1.65
CA VAL A 27 -10.14 -6.93 -2.03
C VAL A 27 -10.60 -6.03 -0.88
N VAL A 28 -11.80 -6.28 -0.35
CA VAL A 28 -12.35 -5.51 0.77
C VAL A 28 -11.49 -5.65 2.02
N GLY A 29 -11.01 -6.85 2.32
CA GLY A 29 -10.14 -7.12 3.46
C GLY A 29 -8.82 -6.35 3.40
N PHE A 30 -8.14 -6.37 2.25
CA PHE A 30 -6.92 -5.58 2.05
C PHE A 30 -7.21 -4.08 2.06
N ALA A 31 -8.29 -3.63 1.42
CA ALA A 31 -8.69 -2.22 1.42
C ALA A 31 -8.90 -1.70 2.84
N ALA A 32 -9.62 -2.46 3.68
CA ALA A 32 -9.82 -2.13 5.09
C ALA A 32 -8.50 -2.13 5.88
N LEU A 33 -7.65 -3.16 5.70
CA LEU A 33 -6.36 -3.26 6.37
C LEU A 33 -5.44 -2.08 6.03
N LEU A 34 -5.27 -1.79 4.74
CA LEU A 34 -4.42 -0.69 4.25
C LEU A 34 -5.00 0.66 4.69
N GLY A 35 -6.32 0.83 4.60
CA GLY A 35 -7.01 2.02 5.09
C GLY A 35 -6.80 2.26 6.59
N LEU A 36 -6.94 1.21 7.41
CA LEU A 36 -6.71 1.30 8.86
C LEU A 36 -5.25 1.63 9.17
N TYR A 37 -4.30 1.03 8.45
CA TYR A 37 -2.88 1.31 8.63
C TYR A 37 -2.56 2.76 8.27
N THR A 38 -3.02 3.25 7.11
CA THR A 38 -2.84 4.65 6.71
C THR A 38 -3.50 5.61 7.71
N SER A 39 -4.71 5.31 8.17
CA SER A 39 -5.43 6.10 9.19
C SER A 39 -4.62 6.26 10.47
N TRP A 40 -4.00 5.16 10.92
CA TRP A 40 -3.11 5.18 12.07
C TRP A 40 -1.86 6.04 11.82
N MET A 41 -1.21 5.90 10.66
CA MET A 41 -0.02 6.68 10.32
C MET A 41 -0.29 8.19 10.25
N VAL A 42 -1.46 8.60 9.75
CA VAL A 42 -1.80 10.03 9.60
C VAL A 42 -2.55 10.60 10.81
N ALA A 43 -2.66 9.82 11.89
CA ALA A 43 -3.43 10.17 13.07
C ALA A 43 -3.01 11.50 13.70
N ASP A 44 -1.70 11.70 13.81
CA ASP A 44 -1.10 12.86 14.49
C ASP A 44 -1.29 14.16 13.70
N PHE A 45 -1.67 14.07 12.42
CA PHE A 45 -1.97 15.22 11.57
C PHE A 45 -3.47 15.57 11.53
N GLY A 46 -4.31 14.88 12.32
CA GLY A 46 -5.77 15.09 12.33
C GLY A 46 -6.50 14.47 11.12
N GLY A 47 -5.79 13.70 10.29
CA GLY A 47 -6.29 13.17 9.01
C GLY A 47 -6.92 11.78 9.06
N ARG A 48 -7.17 11.20 10.25
CA ARG A 48 -7.55 9.77 10.41
C ARG A 48 -8.62 9.29 9.42
N PHE A 49 -9.79 9.94 9.43
CA PHE A 49 -10.92 9.53 8.61
C PHE A 49 -10.66 9.69 7.11
N LEU A 50 -9.99 10.79 6.72
CA LEU A 50 -9.64 11.04 5.33
C LEU A 50 -8.58 10.06 4.83
N GLY A 51 -7.55 9.80 5.62
CA GLY A 51 -6.51 8.81 5.32
C GLY A 51 -7.09 7.41 5.16
N PHE A 52 -7.99 7.01 6.06
CA PHE A 52 -8.74 5.76 5.92
C PHE A 52 -9.51 5.70 4.60
N ALA A 53 -10.38 6.68 4.34
CA ALA A 53 -11.26 6.66 3.19
C ALA A 53 -10.49 6.67 1.87
N VAL A 54 -9.48 7.53 1.74
CA VAL A 54 -8.65 7.63 0.53
C VAL A 54 -7.89 6.33 0.30
N ALA A 55 -7.19 5.80 1.31
CA ALA A 55 -6.41 4.58 1.15
C ALA A 55 -7.30 3.36 0.90
N ALA A 56 -8.42 3.21 1.60
CA ALA A 56 -9.35 2.11 1.40
C ALA A 56 -9.99 2.15 0.00
N LEU A 57 -10.44 3.32 -0.46
CA LEU A 57 -11.01 3.46 -1.80
C LEU A 57 -9.97 3.25 -2.90
N ALA A 58 -8.79 3.86 -2.77
CA ALA A 58 -7.73 3.74 -3.77
C ALA A 58 -7.19 2.31 -3.88
N SER A 59 -6.92 1.66 -2.74
CA SER A 59 -6.46 0.27 -2.75
C SER A 59 -7.57 -0.70 -3.16
N GLY A 60 -8.81 -0.48 -2.70
CA GLY A 60 -9.97 -1.27 -3.15
C GLY A 60 -10.15 -1.22 -4.66
N TYR A 61 -10.10 -0.02 -5.25
CA TYR A 61 -10.17 0.17 -6.69
C TYR A 61 -9.00 -0.52 -7.42
N ALA A 62 -7.76 -0.28 -6.99
CA ALA A 62 -6.57 -0.85 -7.63
C ALA A 62 -6.49 -2.39 -7.53
N LEU A 63 -6.99 -2.95 -6.43
CA LEU A 63 -7.03 -4.40 -6.22
C LEU A 63 -8.20 -5.06 -6.93
N TYR A 64 -9.34 -4.37 -7.07
CA TYR A 64 -10.50 -4.91 -7.79
C TYR A 64 -10.19 -5.12 -9.28
N ASP A 65 -9.37 -4.24 -9.88
CA ASP A 65 -8.93 -4.34 -11.29
C ASP A 65 -8.00 -5.54 -11.56
N GLN A 66 -7.56 -6.27 -10.53
CA GLN A 66 -6.69 -7.43 -10.72
C GLN A 66 -7.49 -8.64 -11.22
N PRO A 67 -6.97 -9.39 -12.22
CA PRO A 67 -7.73 -10.45 -12.90
C PRO A 67 -7.91 -11.71 -12.06
N ASP A 68 -6.97 -11.99 -11.15
CA ASP A 68 -6.92 -13.23 -10.39
C ASP A 68 -6.73 -12.97 -8.89
N ARG A 69 -7.31 -13.84 -8.05
CA ARG A 69 -7.12 -13.87 -6.58
C ARG A 69 -5.66 -13.77 -6.15
N ARG A 70 -4.79 -14.49 -6.87
CA ARG A 70 -3.36 -14.54 -6.59
C ARG A 70 -2.71 -13.16 -6.76
N THR A 71 -3.11 -12.45 -7.81
CA THR A 71 -2.62 -11.11 -8.13
C THR A 71 -3.19 -10.08 -7.15
N VAL A 72 -4.45 -10.22 -6.70
CA VAL A 72 -5.03 -9.42 -5.61
C VAL A 72 -4.18 -9.55 -4.34
N VAL A 73 -3.85 -10.77 -3.92
CA VAL A 73 -3.05 -11.00 -2.71
C VAL A 73 -1.64 -10.43 -2.87
N ALA A 74 -0.99 -10.64 -4.02
CA ALA A 74 0.34 -10.07 -4.28
C ALA A 74 0.31 -8.54 -4.27
N GLY A 75 -0.67 -7.91 -4.92
CA GLY A 75 -0.86 -6.46 -4.92
C GLY A 75 -1.10 -5.90 -3.52
N GLY A 76 -1.96 -6.54 -2.73
CA GLY A 76 -2.22 -6.14 -1.34
C GLY A 76 -0.99 -6.22 -0.45
N LEU A 77 -0.18 -7.28 -0.60
CA LEU A 77 1.08 -7.44 0.13
C LEU A 77 2.15 -6.43 -0.32
N TYR A 78 2.23 -6.09 -1.61
CA TYR A 78 3.11 -5.02 -2.08
C TYR A 78 2.69 -3.66 -1.53
N ALA A 79 1.40 -3.34 -1.55
CA ALA A 79 0.89 -2.10 -0.95
C ALA A 79 1.21 -2.02 0.55
N LEU A 80 1.04 -3.13 1.28
CA LEU A 80 1.42 -3.21 2.70
C LEU A 80 2.94 -3.00 2.89
N ALA A 81 3.77 -3.63 2.05
CA ALA A 81 5.21 -3.44 2.09
C ALA A 81 5.61 -1.97 1.88
N VAL A 82 4.97 -1.29 0.93
CA VAL A 82 5.20 0.14 0.69
C VAL A 82 4.80 0.96 1.92
N LEU A 83 3.64 0.70 2.53
CA LEU A 83 3.23 1.40 3.75
C LEU A 83 4.23 1.18 4.89
N LEU A 84 4.67 -0.05 5.12
CA LEU A 84 5.68 -0.37 6.13
C LEU A 84 7.00 0.36 5.87
N ALA A 85 7.49 0.37 4.63
CA ALA A 85 8.71 1.09 4.27
C ALA A 85 8.55 2.62 4.43
N PHE A 86 7.32 3.13 4.30
CA PHE A 86 7.02 4.55 4.40
C PHE A 86 6.81 5.03 5.86
N THR A 87 6.51 4.13 6.80
CA THR A 87 6.31 4.43 8.22
C THR A 87 7.41 5.29 8.86
N PRO A 88 8.71 4.97 8.75
CA PRO A 88 9.76 5.81 9.35
C PRO A 88 9.74 7.24 8.82
N PHE A 89 9.42 7.47 7.55
CA PHE A 89 9.34 8.82 6.98
C PHE A 89 8.18 9.63 7.59
N LEU A 90 7.02 9.01 7.81
CA LEU A 90 5.89 9.70 8.43
C LEU A 90 6.13 9.98 9.92
N TYR A 91 6.83 9.09 10.60
CA TYR A 91 7.24 9.30 11.99
C TYR A 91 8.17 10.53 12.11
N GLU A 92 9.20 10.61 11.28
CA GLU A 92 10.09 11.77 11.19
C GLU A 92 9.33 13.05 10.84
N LEU A 93 8.40 12.98 9.89
CA LEU A 93 7.58 14.12 9.50
C LEU A 93 6.72 14.62 10.67
N ALA A 94 6.12 13.71 11.45
CA ALA A 94 5.32 14.07 12.62
C ALA A 94 6.17 14.77 13.68
N PHE A 95 7.37 14.25 13.94
CA PHE A 95 8.32 14.86 14.85
C PHE A 95 8.73 16.27 14.40
N LEU A 96 9.02 16.47 13.10
CA LEU A 96 9.37 17.78 12.54
C LEU A 96 8.22 18.79 12.66
N VAL A 97 6.98 18.36 12.41
CA VAL A 97 5.80 19.23 12.54
C VAL A 97 5.60 19.65 14.00
N GLU A 98 5.73 18.72 14.95
CA GLU A 98 5.48 19.02 16.36
C GLU A 98 6.59 19.87 16.98
N SER A 99 7.85 19.57 16.66
CA SER A 99 9.00 20.35 17.11
C SER A 99 9.01 21.78 16.55
N GLY A 100 8.53 21.98 15.32
CA GLY A 100 8.29 23.31 14.74
C GLY A 100 7.22 24.10 15.50
N ARG A 101 6.13 23.46 15.91
CA ARG A 101 5.08 24.10 16.75
C ARG A 101 5.58 24.47 18.13
N ALA A 102 6.46 23.65 18.71
CA ALA A 102 7.05 23.87 20.03
C ALA A 102 8.16 24.94 20.04
N GLY A 103 8.53 25.52 18.89
CA GLY A 103 9.54 26.57 18.80
C GLY A 103 10.98 26.09 19.06
N VAL A 104 11.25 24.79 18.84
CA VAL A 104 12.58 24.21 19.05
C VAL A 104 13.54 24.75 17.98
N GLY A 105 14.53 25.55 18.40
CA GLY A 105 15.40 26.30 17.50
C GLY A 105 16.41 25.48 16.68
N SER A 106 16.59 24.18 16.97
CA SER A 106 17.56 23.32 16.28
C SER A 106 17.05 21.88 16.17
N LEU A 107 16.52 21.51 15.00
CA LEU A 107 16.03 20.17 14.68
C LEU A 107 17.14 19.24 14.16
N TRP A 108 18.25 19.82 13.68
CA TRP A 108 19.36 19.11 13.05
C TRP A 108 20.00 17.97 13.84
N PRO A 109 20.09 18.02 15.19
CA PRO A 109 20.65 16.90 15.95
C PRO A 109 19.76 15.66 15.97
N HIS A 110 18.46 15.80 15.65
CA HIS A 110 17.46 14.74 15.69
C HIS A 110 17.06 14.26 14.30
N VAL A 111 17.46 14.95 13.23
CA VAL A 111 17.22 14.52 11.85
C VAL A 111 18.34 13.56 11.43
N LEU A 112 17.99 12.34 11.04
CA LEU A 112 18.92 11.31 10.58
C LEU A 112 19.94 10.88 11.66
N SER A 113 19.49 10.78 12.90
CA SER A 113 20.29 10.19 13.95
C SER A 113 20.59 8.71 13.63
N VAL A 114 21.60 8.14 14.31
CA VAL A 114 21.91 6.71 14.18
C VAL A 114 20.69 5.85 14.55
N ALA A 115 19.88 6.30 15.51
CA ALA A 115 18.65 5.62 15.92
C ALA A 115 17.62 5.60 14.78
N ASP A 116 17.45 6.72 14.08
CA ASP A 116 16.51 6.83 12.96
C ASP A 116 16.96 5.94 11.80
N LEU A 117 18.27 5.91 11.52
CA LEU A 117 18.81 5.01 10.50
C LEU A 117 18.55 3.53 10.84
N VAL A 118 18.71 3.14 12.12
CA VAL A 118 18.36 1.78 12.58
C VAL A 118 16.87 1.52 12.38
N LEU A 119 16.01 2.47 12.73
CA LEU A 119 14.57 2.34 12.56
C LEU A 119 14.18 2.20 11.08
N PHE A 120 14.79 2.99 10.21
CA PHE A 120 14.68 2.84 8.75
C PHE A 120 15.03 1.43 8.29
N VAL A 121 16.20 0.93 8.68
CA VAL A 121 16.65 -0.42 8.30
C VAL A 121 15.69 -1.51 8.79
N VAL A 122 15.21 -1.40 10.04
CA VAL A 122 14.26 -2.37 10.61
C VAL A 122 12.95 -2.37 9.82
N PHE A 123 12.38 -1.21 9.53
CA PHE A 123 11.12 -1.14 8.77
C PHE A 123 11.29 -1.61 7.33
N PHE A 124 12.41 -1.32 6.68
CA PHE A 124 12.73 -1.87 5.35
C PHE A 124 12.88 -3.39 5.38
N ALA A 125 13.53 -3.94 6.41
CA ALA A 125 13.63 -5.38 6.59
C ALA A 125 12.26 -6.04 6.82
N LEU A 126 11.40 -5.40 7.63
CA LEU A 126 10.02 -5.86 7.84
C LEU A 126 9.19 -5.78 6.56
N ALA A 127 9.32 -4.70 5.78
CA ALA A 127 8.66 -4.52 4.48
C ALA A 127 9.13 -5.54 3.43
N ALA A 128 10.39 -5.98 3.50
CA ALA A 128 10.93 -6.99 2.60
C ALA A 128 10.20 -8.34 2.73
N VAL A 129 9.64 -8.67 3.90
CA VAL A 129 8.91 -9.92 4.12
C VAL A 129 7.65 -10.02 3.25
N PRO A 130 6.63 -9.14 3.37
CA PRO A 130 5.46 -9.19 2.50
C PRO A 130 5.81 -8.94 1.04
N ALA A 131 6.81 -8.10 0.72
CA ALA A 131 7.26 -7.90 -0.65
C ALA A 131 7.84 -9.19 -1.27
N LEU A 132 8.62 -9.96 -0.51
CA LEU A 132 9.16 -11.24 -0.96
C LEU A 132 8.05 -12.27 -1.16
N VAL A 133 7.07 -12.33 -0.24
CA VAL A 133 5.90 -13.21 -0.39
C VAL A 133 5.10 -12.82 -1.63
N ALA A 134 4.84 -11.52 -1.83
CA ALA A 134 4.18 -10.99 -3.01
C ALA A 134 4.93 -11.35 -4.30
N TYR A 135 6.26 -11.21 -4.31
CA TYR A 135 7.10 -11.56 -5.45
C TYR A 135 6.99 -13.05 -5.81
N ARG A 136 7.04 -13.94 -4.81
CA ARG A 136 6.87 -15.38 -5.02
C ARG A 136 5.46 -15.71 -5.53
N LEU A 137 4.46 -15.05 -4.96
CA LEU A 137 3.08 -15.14 -5.43
C LEU A 137 2.87 -14.51 -6.81
N GLY A 138 3.65 -13.55 -7.28
CA GLY A 138 3.53 -13.02 -8.64
C GLY A 138 4.23 -13.91 -9.68
N THR A 139 5.44 -14.38 -9.36
CA THR A 139 6.34 -15.04 -10.32
C THR A 139 6.15 -16.56 -10.48
N GLY A 140 5.49 -17.24 -9.54
CA GLY A 140 5.26 -18.69 -9.61
C GLY A 140 6.35 -19.50 -8.89
N PRO A 141 6.10 -20.81 -8.64
CA PRO A 141 7.05 -21.67 -7.94
C PRO A 141 8.34 -21.93 -8.73
N PHE A 142 8.37 -21.64 -10.04
CA PHE A 142 9.54 -21.86 -10.88
C PHE A 142 9.91 -20.59 -11.64
N LEU A 143 11.19 -20.20 -11.50
CA LEU A 143 11.82 -19.16 -12.28
C LEU A 143 11.48 -19.34 -13.77
N PRO A 144 10.98 -18.31 -14.46
CA PRO A 144 10.83 -18.32 -15.93
C PRO A 144 12.11 -18.74 -16.65
N ARG A 145 13.27 -18.44 -16.04
CA ARG A 145 14.60 -18.84 -16.55
C ARG A 145 14.88 -20.34 -16.53
N ILE A 146 14.28 -21.09 -15.60
CA ILE A 146 14.41 -22.56 -15.57
C ILE A 146 13.43 -23.18 -16.56
N ARG A 147 12.21 -22.64 -16.63
CA ARG A 147 11.19 -23.03 -17.61
C ARG A 147 11.65 -22.85 -19.05
N ALA A 148 12.25 -21.69 -19.36
CA ALA A 148 12.85 -21.40 -20.67
C ALA A 148 14.09 -22.26 -20.99
N ARG A 149 14.80 -22.77 -19.97
CA ARG A 149 15.93 -23.71 -20.16
C ARG A 149 15.49 -25.17 -20.29
N LEU A 150 14.30 -25.52 -19.80
CA LEU A 150 13.76 -26.88 -19.83
C LEU A 150 12.78 -27.13 -20.99
N GLY A 151 12.42 -26.10 -21.76
CA GLY A 151 11.59 -26.25 -22.96
C GLY A 151 10.15 -26.70 -22.69
N VAL A 152 9.59 -26.35 -21.52
CA VAL A 152 8.20 -26.65 -21.12
C VAL A 152 7.41 -25.38 -20.85
#